data_AF-A0A3B9MRI2-F1
#
_entry.id   AF-A0A3B9MRI2-F1
#
_cell.length_a   1.000
_cell.length_b   1.000
_cell.length_c   1.000
_cell.angle_alpha   90.00
_cell.angle_beta   90.00
_cell.angle_gamma   90.00
#
_symmetry.space_group_name_H-M   'P 1'
#
loop_
_entity.id
_entity.type
_entity.pdbx_description
1 polymer ?
#
loop_
_entity_poly.entity_id
_entity_poly.type
_entity_poly.pdbx_seq_one_letter_code
_entity_poly.pdbx_strand_id
1 'polypeptide(L)'
;DISEQISLASKEASGTGNMKFMLNGAVTLGTSDGANVEIHELVGDENIYIFGEKSEQVIGHYEKKDYVSKKYYDNDPMIKQAVDFIISKEMLKVGDKTNLKRLYDELLKKDWFMTLLDLRDYTVTKDRMLNDYEDRDKWKKMMLVNIAKAGFFSSDRTIEEYNRDIWHLSKGNE
;
A
#
# COMPACT_ATOMS: atom_id res chain seq x y z
N ASP A 1 7.29 9.56 -9.20
CA ASP A 1 8.35 8.87 -8.44
C ASP A 1 7.81 7.72 -7.61
N ILE A 2 7.03 7.99 -6.56
CA ILE A 2 6.53 6.95 -5.64
C ILE A 2 5.01 6.78 -5.81
N SER A 3 4.56 5.53 -5.87
CA SER A 3 3.15 5.14 -5.90
C SER A 3 2.78 4.48 -4.57
N GLU A 4 2.05 5.17 -3.72
CA GLU A 4 1.63 4.68 -2.39
C GLU A 4 0.36 3.82 -2.53
N GLN A 5 0.49 2.51 -2.32
CA GLN A 5 -0.58 1.51 -2.45
C GLN A 5 -0.71 0.75 -1.12
N ILE A 6 -1.09 1.49 -0.08
CA ILE A 6 -0.90 1.13 1.33
C ILE A 6 -2.19 0.68 2.03
N SER A 7 -3.17 0.22 1.26
CA SER A 7 -4.38 -0.39 1.81
C SER A 7 -4.01 -1.55 2.74
N LEU A 8 -4.74 -1.72 3.85
CA LEU A 8 -4.53 -2.88 4.71
C LEU A 8 -4.67 -4.16 3.89
N ALA A 9 -3.76 -5.11 4.07
CA ALA A 9 -3.83 -6.38 3.37
C ALA A 9 -5.19 -7.08 3.57
N SER A 10 -5.65 -7.82 2.57
CA SER A 10 -6.98 -8.42 2.49
C SER A 10 -8.15 -7.47 2.20
N LYS A 11 -7.93 -6.18 1.90
CA LYS A 11 -9.02 -5.19 1.73
C LYS A 11 -9.10 -4.60 0.32
N GLU A 12 -8.03 -4.71 -0.46
CA GLU A 12 -7.98 -4.26 -1.84
C GLU A 12 -8.12 -5.45 -2.79
N ALA A 13 -9.20 -5.48 -3.57
CA ALA A 13 -9.44 -6.58 -4.51
C ALA A 13 -8.52 -6.52 -5.75
N SER A 14 -8.09 -5.33 -6.16
CA SER A 14 -7.23 -5.14 -7.33
C SER A 14 -6.53 -3.77 -7.30
N GLY A 15 -7.30 -2.70 -7.48
CA GLY A 15 -6.74 -1.36 -7.70
C GLY A 15 -6.35 -1.15 -9.17
N THR A 16 -6.71 -0.01 -9.74
CA THR A 16 -6.25 0.39 -11.10
C THR A 16 -5.36 1.62 -11.06
N GLY A 17 -5.27 2.28 -9.90
CA GLY A 17 -4.35 3.40 -9.68
C GLY A 17 -2.90 2.94 -9.73
N ASN A 18 -2.57 1.86 -9.03
CA ASN A 18 -1.28 1.18 -9.06
C ASN A 18 -0.81 0.86 -10.49
N MET A 19 -1.68 0.30 -11.34
CA MET A 19 -1.38 -0.01 -12.74
C MET A 19 -1.03 1.24 -13.56
N LYS A 20 -1.79 2.33 -13.37
CA LYS A 20 -1.54 3.61 -14.06
C LYS A 20 -0.20 4.20 -13.64
N PHE A 21 0.12 4.15 -12.36
CA PHE A 21 1.38 4.65 -11.83
C PHE A 21 2.58 3.82 -12.29
N MET A 22 2.47 2.49 -12.28
CA MET A 22 3.46 1.56 -12.82
C MET A 22 3.79 1.88 -14.29
N LEU A 23 2.74 2.06 -15.12
CA LEU A 23 2.90 2.40 -16.54
C LEU A 23 3.60 3.75 -16.76
N ASN A 24 3.46 4.69 -15.84
CA ASN A 24 4.11 5.99 -15.88
C ASN A 24 5.46 6.03 -15.14
N GLY A 25 5.99 4.86 -14.76
CA GLY A 25 7.32 4.72 -14.15
C GLY A 25 7.40 5.14 -12.69
N ALA A 26 6.28 5.23 -11.96
CA ALA A 26 6.36 5.34 -10.52
C ALA A 26 6.66 3.96 -9.91
N VAL A 27 7.59 3.91 -8.95
CA VAL A 27 7.92 2.69 -8.20
C VAL A 27 6.94 2.57 -7.04
N THR A 28 6.36 1.38 -6.86
CA THR A 28 5.33 1.12 -5.85
C THR A 28 5.94 0.94 -4.47
N LEU A 29 5.33 1.60 -3.48
CA LEU A 29 5.43 1.31 -2.05
C LEU A 29 4.06 0.82 -1.60
N GLY A 30 3.94 -0.44 -1.20
CA GLY A 30 2.63 -1.01 -0.93
C GLY A 30 2.63 -2.27 -0.08
N THR A 31 1.44 -2.66 0.34
CA THR A 31 1.19 -3.94 1.00
C THR A 31 1.09 -5.06 -0.04
N SER A 32 1.27 -6.31 0.40
CA SER A 32 1.10 -7.51 -0.44
C SER A 32 -0.39 -7.84 -0.64
N ASP A 33 -1.14 -6.94 -1.29
CA ASP A 33 -2.58 -7.06 -1.49
C ASP A 33 -3.03 -6.58 -2.87
N GLY A 34 -4.17 -7.08 -3.34
CA GLY A 34 -4.73 -6.74 -4.66
C GLY A 34 -3.70 -6.87 -5.79
N ALA A 35 -3.74 -5.94 -6.74
CA ALA A 35 -2.86 -5.94 -7.90
C ALA A 35 -1.39 -5.63 -7.57
N ASN A 36 -1.05 -5.28 -6.32
CA ASN A 36 0.35 -5.17 -5.93
C ASN A 36 1.05 -6.53 -5.97
N VAL A 37 0.31 -7.63 -5.75
CA VAL A 37 0.85 -9.00 -5.85
C VAL A 37 1.24 -9.29 -7.30
N GLU A 38 0.35 -9.06 -8.27
CA GLU A 38 0.66 -9.24 -9.69
C GLU A 38 1.78 -8.29 -10.17
N ILE A 39 1.80 -7.04 -9.69
CA ILE A 39 2.91 -6.11 -10.02
C ILE A 39 4.22 -6.68 -9.50
N HIS A 40 4.25 -7.12 -8.23
CA HIS A 40 5.45 -7.68 -7.60
C HIS A 40 5.97 -8.92 -8.33
N GLU A 41 5.09 -9.85 -8.70
CA GLU A 41 5.44 -11.03 -9.49
C GLU A 41 6.05 -10.68 -10.86
N LEU A 42 5.55 -9.63 -11.51
CA LEU A 42 6.01 -9.21 -12.84
C LEU A 42 7.33 -8.45 -12.83
N VAL A 43 7.53 -7.58 -11.82
CA VAL A 43 8.71 -6.69 -11.75
C VAL A 43 9.85 -7.28 -10.92
N GLY A 44 9.58 -8.23 -10.02
CA GLY A 44 10.58 -8.84 -9.14
C GLY A 44 10.88 -8.02 -7.88
N ASP A 45 11.48 -8.67 -6.88
CA ASP A 45 11.76 -8.11 -5.54
C ASP A 45 12.59 -6.82 -5.58
N GLU A 46 13.44 -6.64 -6.58
CA GLU A 46 14.35 -5.50 -6.66
C GLU A 46 13.71 -4.23 -7.26
N ASN A 47 12.47 -4.30 -7.76
CA ASN A 47 11.82 -3.21 -8.50
C ASN A 47 10.49 -2.73 -7.87
N ILE A 48 10.19 -3.17 -6.64
CA ILE A 48 9.04 -2.75 -5.84
C ILE A 48 9.39 -2.78 -4.35
N TYR A 49 8.73 -1.94 -3.54
CA TYR A 49 8.89 -1.93 -2.09
C TYR A 49 7.63 -2.43 -1.41
N ILE A 50 7.64 -3.71 -1.00
CA ILE A 50 6.56 -4.32 -0.22
C ILE A 50 6.85 -4.22 1.28
N PHE A 51 5.83 -3.89 2.07
CA PHE A 51 5.88 -3.85 3.54
C PHE A 51 4.59 -4.41 4.16
N GLY A 52 4.62 -4.59 5.47
CA GLY A 52 3.47 -4.94 6.28
C GLY A 52 3.16 -6.44 6.33
N GLU A 53 2.15 -6.79 7.13
CA GLU A 53 1.70 -8.16 7.29
C GLU A 53 0.99 -8.70 6.03
N LYS A 54 1.06 -10.02 5.81
CA LYS A 54 0.36 -10.67 4.70
C LYS A 54 -1.14 -10.76 4.97
N SER A 55 -1.91 -10.87 3.89
CA SER A 55 -3.37 -10.98 3.94
C SER A 55 -3.86 -12.09 4.88
N GLU A 56 -3.21 -13.25 4.93
CA GLU A 56 -3.61 -14.35 5.82
C GLU A 56 -3.47 -14.00 7.30
N GLN A 57 -2.42 -13.25 7.65
CA GLN A 57 -2.15 -12.83 9.04
C GLN A 57 -3.17 -11.77 9.48
N VAL A 58 -3.46 -10.80 8.61
CA VAL A 58 -4.50 -9.78 8.84
C VAL A 58 -5.89 -10.42 9.01
N ILE A 59 -6.26 -11.38 8.14
CA ILE A 59 -7.51 -12.15 8.27
C ILE A 59 -7.54 -12.87 9.62
N GLY A 60 -6.44 -13.54 9.99
CA GLY A 60 -6.31 -14.23 11.28
C GLY A 60 -6.55 -13.32 12.49
N HIS A 61 -6.08 -12.06 12.44
CA HIS A 61 -6.35 -11.08 13.50
C HIS A 61 -7.82 -10.71 13.62
N TYR A 62 -8.55 -10.58 12.51
CA TYR A 62 -9.99 -10.34 12.54
C TYR A 62 -10.77 -11.53 13.08
N GLU A 63 -10.43 -12.75 12.66
CA GLU A 63 -11.10 -13.98 13.10
C GLU A 63 -10.92 -14.20 14.61
N LYS A 64 -9.69 -14.02 15.11
CA LYS A 64 -9.35 -14.21 16.53
C LYS A 64 -9.75 -13.03 17.41
N LYS A 65 -9.98 -11.85 16.82
CA LYS A 65 -10.22 -10.59 17.52
C LYS A 65 -9.13 -10.28 18.56
N ASP A 66 -7.88 -10.56 18.21
CA ASP A 66 -6.72 -10.48 19.10
C ASP A 66 -5.86 -9.22 18.89
N TYR A 67 -6.14 -8.46 17.83
CA TYR A 67 -5.48 -7.17 17.57
C TYR A 67 -5.85 -6.13 18.63
N VAL A 68 -4.83 -5.53 19.24
CA VAL A 68 -4.96 -4.44 20.23
C VAL A 68 -3.95 -3.35 19.88
N SER A 69 -4.39 -2.30 19.19
CA SER A 69 -3.52 -1.21 18.71
C SER A 69 -2.71 -0.54 19.82
N LYS A 70 -3.30 -0.42 21.02
CA LYS A 70 -2.61 0.12 22.19
C LYS A 70 -1.32 -0.63 22.56
N LYS A 71 -1.21 -1.94 22.27
CA LYS A 71 0.04 -2.69 22.50
C LYS A 71 1.16 -2.21 21.57
N TYR A 72 0.86 -1.92 20.30
CA TYR A 72 1.83 -1.39 19.34
C TYR A 72 2.28 0.01 19.76
N TYR A 73 1.35 0.85 20.19
CA TYR A 73 1.65 2.17 20.74
C TYR A 73 2.51 2.11 22.01
N ASP A 74 2.22 1.21 22.96
CA ASP A 74 2.95 1.15 24.23
C ASP A 74 4.36 0.52 24.08
N ASN A 75 4.56 -0.35 23.09
CA ASN A 75 5.80 -1.10 22.90
C ASN A 75 6.79 -0.46 21.91
N ASP A 76 6.35 0.47 21.07
CA ASP A 76 7.20 1.10 20.06
C ASP A 76 7.30 2.63 20.27
N PRO A 77 8.49 3.16 20.64
CA PRO A 77 8.68 4.59 20.87
C PRO A 77 8.40 5.49 19.67
N MET A 78 8.64 5.01 18.44
CA MET A 78 8.36 5.79 17.23
C MET A 78 6.87 5.91 16.99
N ILE A 79 6.14 4.79 17.10
CA ILE A 79 4.68 4.79 16.99
C ILE A 79 4.09 5.70 18.07
N LYS A 80 4.57 5.57 19.31
CA LYS A 80 4.17 6.43 20.42
C LYS A 80 4.36 7.91 20.11
N GLN A 81 5.55 8.28 19.64
CA GLN A 81 5.87 9.67 19.30
C GLN A 81 4.97 10.20 18.17
N ALA A 82 4.74 9.42 17.12
CA ALA A 82 3.90 9.81 16.00
C ALA A 82 2.44 10.02 16.41
N VAL A 83 1.89 9.11 17.23
CA VAL A 83 0.50 9.22 17.71
C VAL A 83 0.34 10.36 18.72
N ASP A 84 1.28 10.54 19.65
CA ASP A 84 1.25 11.64 20.62
C ASP A 84 1.34 13.02 19.93
N PHE A 85 2.05 13.09 18.80
CA PHE A 85 2.17 14.32 18.02
C PHE A 85 0.83 14.85 17.50
N ILE A 86 -0.15 13.97 17.21
CA ILE A 86 -1.50 14.36 16.73
C ILE A 86 -2.19 15.30 17.72
N ILE A 87 -1.96 15.13 19.02
CA ILE A 87 -2.54 15.94 20.10
C ILE A 87 -1.52 16.89 20.76
N SER A 88 -0.38 17.11 20.11
CA SER A 88 0.64 18.06 20.57
C SER A 88 0.11 19.50 20.62
N LYS A 89 0.80 20.38 21.36
CA LYS A 89 0.41 21.80 21.44
C LYS A 89 0.45 22.46 20.07
N GLU A 90 1.41 22.05 19.24
CA GLU A 90 1.64 22.49 17.87
C GLU A 90 0.44 22.14 16.99
N MET A 91 0.03 20.87 16.97
CA MET A 91 -1.10 20.42 16.16
C MET A 91 -2.43 20.98 16.65
N LEU A 92 -2.63 21.08 17.96
CA LEU A 92 -3.83 21.67 18.55
C LEU A 92 -3.95 23.19 18.31
N LYS A 93 -2.85 23.88 18.03
CA LYS A 93 -2.86 25.31 17.68
C LYS A 93 -3.30 25.55 16.23
N VAL A 94 -2.99 24.63 15.32
CA VAL A 94 -3.28 24.77 13.88
C VAL A 94 -4.55 24.04 13.43
N GLY A 95 -4.91 22.95 14.11
CA GLY A 95 -6.01 22.08 13.73
C GLY A 95 -7.25 22.19 14.62
N ASP A 96 -8.31 21.49 14.23
CA ASP A 96 -9.52 21.36 15.04
C ASP A 96 -9.31 20.33 16.17
N LYS A 97 -9.42 20.80 17.42
CA LYS A 97 -9.21 19.98 18.61
C LYS A 97 -10.12 18.75 18.66
N THR A 98 -11.37 18.87 18.22
CA THR A 98 -12.34 17.77 18.27
C THR A 98 -11.95 16.66 17.30
N ASN A 99 -11.60 17.03 16.06
CA ASN A 99 -11.21 16.10 15.02
C ASN A 99 -9.87 15.40 15.33
N LEU A 100 -8.86 16.15 15.81
CA LEU A 100 -7.56 15.58 16.19
C LEU A 100 -7.69 14.60 17.34
N LYS A 101 -8.45 14.97 18.39
CA LYS A 101 -8.71 14.06 19.51
C LYS A 101 -9.50 12.82 19.09
N ARG A 102 -10.47 12.96 18.18
CA ARG A 102 -11.22 11.82 17.62
C ARG A 102 -10.30 10.85 16.88
N LEU A 103 -9.38 11.34 16.06
CA LEU A 103 -8.41 10.51 15.35
C LEU A 103 -7.45 9.81 16.31
N TYR A 104 -6.88 10.54 17.27
CA TYR A 104 -6.02 9.97 18.32
C TYR A 104 -6.73 8.87 19.12
N ASP A 105 -7.98 9.13 19.55
CA ASP A 105 -8.79 8.15 20.27
C ASP A 105 -9.11 6.92 19.40
N GLU A 106 -9.42 7.08 18.10
CA GLU A 106 -9.67 5.96 17.18
C GLU A 106 -8.43 5.07 17.04
N LEU A 107 -7.24 5.65 16.82
CA LEU A 107 -5.99 4.89 16.66
C LEU A 107 -5.61 4.08 17.92
N LEU A 108 -5.91 4.58 19.11
CA LEU A 108 -5.55 3.89 20.35
C LEU A 108 -6.59 2.92 20.88
N LYS A 109 -7.86 3.15 20.59
CA LYS A 109 -8.96 2.35 21.15
C LYS A 109 -9.51 1.31 20.19
N LYS A 110 -9.43 1.57 18.89
CA LYS A 110 -10.12 0.76 17.88
C LYS A 110 -9.20 0.35 16.76
N ASP A 111 -8.68 1.33 16.01
CA ASP A 111 -7.80 1.14 14.86
C ASP A 111 -8.20 -0.07 14.01
N TRP A 112 -9.45 -0.03 13.54
CA TRP A 112 -10.08 -1.19 12.92
C TRP A 112 -9.33 -1.68 11.68
N PHE A 113 -8.62 -0.79 11.00
CA PHE A 113 -7.82 -1.08 9.82
C PHE A 113 -6.33 -1.30 10.15
N MET A 114 -6.02 -1.60 11.41
CA MET A 114 -4.69 -2.04 11.86
C MET A 114 -3.55 -1.10 11.45
N THR A 115 -3.78 0.21 11.46
CA THR A 115 -2.78 1.22 11.08
C THR A 115 -1.47 1.05 11.86
N LEU A 116 -1.56 0.76 13.16
CA LEU A 116 -0.37 0.64 14.01
C LEU A 116 0.37 -0.70 13.85
N LEU A 117 -0.24 -1.69 13.20
CA LEU A 117 0.38 -2.97 12.88
C LEU A 117 1.56 -2.77 11.93
N ASP A 118 1.31 -2.05 10.83
CA ASP A 118 2.29 -1.92 9.73
C ASP A 118 3.11 -0.64 9.81
N LEU A 119 2.78 0.32 10.70
CA LEU A 119 3.40 1.65 10.72
C LEU A 119 4.92 1.64 10.86
N ARG A 120 5.47 0.72 11.67
CA ARG A 120 6.91 0.59 11.84
C ARG A 120 7.58 0.12 10.56
N ASP A 121 7.08 -0.95 9.95
CA ASP A 121 7.65 -1.50 8.72
C ASP A 121 7.47 -0.57 7.53
N TYR A 122 6.30 0.10 7.43
CA TYR A 122 6.06 1.18 6.48
C TYR A 122 7.16 2.24 6.54
N THR A 123 7.47 2.73 7.75
CA THR A 123 8.46 3.80 7.94
C THR A 123 9.86 3.32 7.53
N VAL A 124 10.27 2.13 7.98
CA VAL A 124 11.58 1.55 7.63
C VAL A 124 11.71 1.33 6.12
N THR A 125 10.67 0.79 5.49
CA THR A 125 10.65 0.52 4.06
C THR A 125 10.63 1.80 3.24
N LYS A 126 9.90 2.83 3.68
CA LYS A 126 9.88 4.14 3.04
C LYS A 126 11.23 4.86 3.17
N ASP A 127 11.89 4.80 4.33
CA ASP A 127 13.23 5.36 4.50
C ASP A 127 14.25 4.67 3.59
N ARG A 128 14.18 3.33 3.47
CA ARG A 128 15.00 2.58 2.49
C ARG A 128 14.74 3.05 1.05
N MET A 129 13.48 3.18 0.66
CA MET A 129 13.08 3.64 -0.67
C MET A 129 13.59 5.05 -0.97
N LEU A 130 13.47 5.97 -0.01
CA LEU A 130 13.96 7.35 -0.15
C LEU A 130 15.49 7.40 -0.25
N ASN A 131 16.21 6.56 0.50
CA ASN A 131 17.66 6.45 0.35
C ASN A 131 18.07 5.86 -1.01
N ASP A 132 17.35 4.85 -1.51
CA ASP A 132 17.57 4.28 -2.83
C ASP A 132 17.25 5.26 -3.97
N TYR A 133 16.33 6.20 -3.73
CA TYR A 133 15.97 7.26 -4.69
C TYR A 133 17.15 8.19 -4.99
N GLU A 134 18.11 8.34 -4.06
CA GLU A 134 19.32 9.15 -4.24
C GLU A 134 20.27 8.54 -5.30
N ASP A 135 20.30 7.21 -5.44
CA ASP A 135 20.92 6.57 -6.60
C ASP A 135 19.98 6.66 -7.80
N ARG A 136 20.06 7.79 -8.51
CA ARG A 136 19.19 8.12 -9.65
C ARG A 136 19.29 7.10 -10.78
N ASP A 137 20.42 6.44 -10.98
CA ASP A 137 20.59 5.49 -12.08
C ASP A 137 20.02 4.12 -11.73
N LYS A 138 20.18 3.67 -10.49
CA LYS A 138 19.42 2.52 -9.97
C LYS A 138 17.92 2.79 -10.02
N TRP A 139 17.48 3.98 -9.60
CA TRP A 139 16.07 4.36 -9.60
C TRP A 139 15.47 4.32 -11.00
N LYS A 140 16.10 4.95 -11.99
CA LYS A 140 15.64 4.92 -13.40
C LYS A 140 15.53 3.50 -13.96
N LYS A 141 16.44 2.59 -13.58
CA LYS A 141 16.35 1.18 -13.99
C LYS A 141 15.10 0.52 -13.42
N MET A 142 14.80 0.72 -12.14
CA MET A 142 13.56 0.21 -11.52
C MET A 142 12.32 0.77 -12.23
N MET A 143 12.29 2.08 -12.52
CA MET A 143 11.20 2.71 -13.26
C MET A 143 11.02 2.07 -14.65
N LEU A 144 12.11 1.85 -15.38
CA LEU A 144 12.08 1.25 -16.72
C LEU A 144 11.56 -0.19 -16.69
N VAL A 145 11.96 -0.98 -15.69
CA VAL A 145 11.43 -2.35 -15.51
C VAL A 145 9.92 -2.31 -15.27
N ASN A 146 9.43 -1.42 -14.39
CA ASN A 146 8.00 -1.24 -14.15
C ASN A 146 7.24 -0.90 -15.44
N ILE A 147 7.73 0.08 -16.23
CA ILE A 147 7.11 0.45 -17.50
C ILE A 147 7.09 -0.72 -18.48
N ALA A 148 8.21 -1.43 -18.61
CA ALA A 148 8.35 -2.55 -19.55
C ALA A 148 7.42 -3.73 -19.22
N LYS A 149 7.04 -3.90 -17.96
CA LYS A 149 6.14 -4.97 -17.49
C LYS A 149 4.67 -4.55 -17.42
N ALA A 150 4.37 -3.26 -17.49
CA ALA A 150 3.01 -2.74 -17.32
C ALA A 150 2.03 -3.16 -18.44
N GLY A 151 2.53 -3.64 -19.59
CA GLY A 151 1.69 -4.11 -20.70
C GLY A 151 0.71 -5.23 -20.32
N PHE A 152 1.02 -6.02 -19.30
CA PHE A 152 0.11 -7.04 -18.75
C PHE A 152 -1.22 -6.42 -18.28
N PHE A 153 -1.18 -5.20 -17.75
CA PHE A 153 -2.36 -4.52 -17.19
C PHE A 153 -3.17 -3.74 -18.23
N SER A 154 -2.95 -3.97 -19.52
CA SER A 154 -3.79 -3.39 -20.57
C SER A 154 -5.25 -3.85 -20.42
N SER A 155 -6.19 -2.91 -20.53
CA SER A 155 -7.62 -3.25 -20.56
C SER A 155 -7.99 -4.09 -21.78
N ASP A 156 -7.27 -3.96 -22.89
CA ASP A 156 -7.53 -4.74 -24.10
C ASP A 156 -7.34 -6.24 -23.82
N ARG A 157 -6.27 -6.61 -23.09
CA ARG A 157 -6.04 -7.99 -22.64
C ARG A 157 -7.21 -8.47 -21.77
N THR A 158 -7.65 -7.67 -20.80
CA THR A 158 -8.79 -8.02 -19.93
C THR A 158 -10.07 -8.23 -20.76
N ILE A 159 -10.36 -7.35 -21.72
CA ILE A 159 -11.53 -7.49 -22.62
C ILE A 159 -11.42 -8.76 -23.46
N GLU A 160 -10.24 -9.10 -23.97
CA GLU A 160 -10.03 -10.34 -24.72
C GLU A 160 -10.24 -11.59 -23.85
N GLU A 161 -9.79 -11.58 -22.59
CA GLU A 161 -10.03 -12.67 -21.63
C GLU A 161 -11.52 -12.82 -21.30
N TYR A 162 -12.22 -11.72 -21.00
CA TYR A 162 -13.67 -11.75 -20.77
C TYR A 162 -14.44 -12.26 -21.99
N ASN A 163 -14.04 -11.85 -23.20
CA ASN A 163 -14.68 -12.34 -24.41
C ASN A 163 -14.41 -13.83 -24.65
N ARG A 164 -13.18 -14.28 -24.39
CA ARG A 164 -12.79 -15.69 -24.56
C ARG A 164 -13.52 -16.61 -23.58
N ASP A 165 -13.63 -16.19 -22.32
CA ASP A 165 -14.02 -17.09 -21.22
C ASP A 165 -15.48 -16.94 -20.78
N ILE A 166 -16.13 -15.79 -21.07
CA ILE A 166 -17.47 -15.48 -20.57
C ILE A 166 -18.44 -15.08 -21.69
N TRP A 167 -18.11 -14.04 -22.47
CA TRP A 167 -19.09 -13.45 -23.39
C TRP A 167 -19.23 -14.19 -24.72
N HIS A 168 -18.14 -14.77 -25.21
CA HIS A 168 -18.06 -15.49 -26.49
C HIS A 168 -18.64 -14.72 -27.68
N LEU A 169 -18.43 -13.40 -27.72
CA LEU A 169 -18.89 -12.57 -28.83
C LEU A 169 -17.98 -12.78 -30.04
N SER A 170 -18.59 -12.80 -31.23
CA SER A 170 -17.87 -12.75 -32.49
C SER A 170 -17.17 -11.40 -32.63
N LYS A 171 -15.86 -11.38 -32.92
CA LYS A 171 -15.17 -10.14 -33.32
C LYS A 171 -15.94 -9.60 -34.54
N GLY A 172 -16.46 -8.37 -34.42
CA GLY A 172 -17.20 -7.73 -35.51
C GLY A 172 -16.34 -7.73 -36.77
N ASN A 173 -16.92 -8.10 -37.91
CA ASN A 173 -16.24 -7.99 -39.20
C ASN A 173 -15.88 -6.52 -39.43
N GLU A 174 -14.59 -6.20 -39.47
CA GLU A 174 -14.08 -4.97 -40.09
C GLU A 174 -14.16 -5.06 -41.62
#